data_AF-A0A8T5NKE5-F1
#
_entry.id   AF-A0A8T5NKE5-F1
#
_cell.length_a   1.000
_cell.length_b   1.000
_cell.length_c   1.000
_cell.angle_alpha   90.00
_cell.angle_beta   90.00
_cell.angle_gamma   90.00
#
_symmetry.space_group_name_H-M   'P 1'
#
loop_
_entity.id
_entity.type
_entity.pdbx_description
1 polymer ?
#
loop_
_entity_poly.entity_id
_entity_poly.type
_entity_poly.pdbx_seq_one_letter_code
_entity_poly.pdbx_strand_id
1 'polypeptide(L)'
;MTQHLMSMGEYKCKIKPAEFFDIAALQGFYGLEIGGLTGKNDFVRKYWENIALKLTLRDSIEKLLTKRDNIRVVDLGCGSGEGFELLTHIPASQSFSSGKQCFILSPDQISYTGVDISGSMVQQGRKNYENQYNVRFEQADLNEGHRLGAAGAVGSRASR
;
A
#
# COMPACT_ATOMS: atom_id res chain seq x y z
N MET A 1 -42.29 -2.45 -41.29
CA MET A 1 -40.82 -2.41 -41.13
C MET A 1 -40.48 -1.84 -39.76
N THR A 2 -41.09 -2.38 -38.69
CA THR A 2 -41.10 -1.67 -37.38
C THR A 2 -41.36 -2.60 -36.19
N GLN A 3 -40.76 -3.80 -36.18
CA GLN A 3 -40.81 -4.70 -35.01
C GLN A 3 -39.48 -5.46 -34.77
N HIS A 4 -38.34 -4.88 -35.16
CA HIS A 4 -37.02 -5.50 -34.95
C HIS A 4 -36.03 -4.64 -34.15
N LEU A 5 -36.53 -3.63 -33.42
CA LEU A 5 -35.73 -2.72 -32.61
C LEU A 5 -36.26 -2.64 -31.16
N MET A 6 -36.61 -3.78 -30.57
CA MET A 6 -36.91 -3.87 -29.13
C MET A 6 -36.31 -5.14 -28.53
N SER A 7 -34.98 -5.29 -28.62
CA SER A 7 -34.22 -6.26 -27.81
C SER A 7 -32.73 -5.96 -27.86
N MET A 8 -32.33 -4.73 -27.54
CA MET A 8 -30.98 -4.50 -27.02
C MET A 8 -31.15 -4.05 -25.59
N GLY A 9 -31.30 -5.04 -24.70
CA GLY A 9 -31.19 -4.80 -23.27
C GLY A 9 -29.85 -4.10 -23.01
N GLU A 10 -29.90 -3.07 -22.17
CA GLU A 10 -28.72 -2.33 -21.75
C GLU A 10 -27.65 -3.32 -21.25
N TYR A 11 -26.61 -3.57 -22.04
CA TYR A 11 -25.41 -4.25 -21.58
C TYR A 11 -24.70 -3.29 -20.62
N LYS A 12 -25.18 -3.25 -19.38
CA LYS A 12 -24.52 -2.55 -18.28
C LYS A 12 -23.25 -3.35 -17.97
N CYS A 13 -22.13 -2.95 -18.57
CA CYS A 13 -20.81 -3.42 -18.18
C CYS A 13 -20.55 -2.97 -16.74
N LYS A 14 -20.99 -3.78 -15.76
CA LYS A 14 -20.72 -3.56 -14.34
C LYS A 14 -19.35 -4.17 -14.03
N ILE A 15 -18.28 -3.48 -14.42
CA ILE A 15 -16.95 -3.82 -13.92
C ILE A 15 -16.97 -3.57 -12.43
N LYS A 16 -16.71 -4.62 -11.62
CA LYS A 16 -16.54 -4.41 -10.18
C LYS A 16 -15.27 -3.58 -9.97
N PRO A 17 -15.24 -2.58 -9.07
CA PRO A 17 -14.09 -1.70 -8.92
C PRO A 17 -12.74 -2.44 -8.77
N ALA A 18 -12.74 -3.57 -8.06
CA ALA A 18 -11.55 -4.43 -7.90
C ALA A 18 -11.07 -5.10 -9.20
N GLU A 19 -11.95 -5.41 -10.16
CA GLU A 19 -11.61 -6.15 -11.38
C GLU A 19 -10.63 -5.38 -12.27
N PHE A 20 -10.74 -4.06 -12.35
CA PHE A 20 -9.80 -3.23 -13.12
C PHE A 20 -8.39 -3.30 -12.54
N PHE A 21 -8.28 -3.12 -11.21
CA PHE A 21 -7.00 -3.24 -10.51
C PHE A 21 -6.47 -4.67 -10.57
N ASP A 22 -7.37 -5.65 -10.55
CA ASP A 22 -6.99 -7.05 -10.62
C ASP A 22 -6.27 -7.37 -11.94
N ILE A 23 -6.85 -6.94 -13.05
CA ILE A 23 -6.27 -7.10 -14.39
C ILE A 23 -4.94 -6.34 -14.49
N ALA A 24 -4.89 -5.10 -14.03
CA ALA A 24 -3.69 -4.29 -14.15
C ALA A 24 -2.51 -4.83 -13.31
N ALA A 25 -2.78 -5.38 -12.12
CA ALA A 25 -1.77 -6.06 -11.32
C ALA A 25 -1.26 -7.33 -11.99
N LEU A 26 -2.16 -8.15 -12.55
CA LEU A 26 -1.79 -9.35 -13.31
C LEU A 26 -0.95 -9.03 -14.55
N GLN A 27 -1.18 -7.87 -15.18
CA GLN A 27 -0.38 -7.36 -16.29
C GLN A 27 0.98 -6.76 -15.87
N GLY A 28 1.29 -6.76 -14.56
CA GLY A 28 2.58 -6.32 -14.04
C GLY A 28 2.71 -4.81 -13.82
N PHE A 29 1.62 -4.04 -13.89
CA PHE A 29 1.68 -2.58 -13.71
C PHE A 29 1.95 -2.13 -12.26
N TYR A 30 1.95 -3.07 -11.31
CA TYR A 30 2.02 -2.81 -9.86
C TYR A 30 3.19 -3.51 -9.13
N GLY A 31 4.19 -4.01 -9.87
CA GLY A 31 5.44 -4.52 -9.29
C GLY A 31 6.32 -3.42 -8.68
N LEU A 32 7.36 -3.82 -7.92
CA LEU A 32 8.40 -2.90 -7.45
C LEU A 32 9.09 -2.21 -8.63
N GLU A 33 9.56 -0.99 -8.40
CA GLU A 33 10.32 -0.25 -9.41
C GLU A 33 11.68 -0.93 -9.66
N ILE A 34 11.95 -1.32 -10.92
CA ILE A 34 13.25 -1.84 -11.37
C ILE A 34 13.86 -0.86 -12.39
N GLY A 35 13.99 0.41 -11.99
CA GLY A 35 14.63 1.47 -12.79
C GLY A 35 13.90 1.80 -14.09
N GLY A 36 12.94 2.72 -14.06
CA GLY A 36 12.26 3.21 -15.27
C GLY A 36 10.88 3.82 -15.02
N LEU A 37 10.28 4.40 -16.07
CA LEU A 37 8.91 4.92 -16.05
C LEU A 37 7.96 3.92 -16.74
N THR A 38 7.55 2.88 -16.01
CA THR A 38 6.67 1.83 -16.54
C THR A 38 5.42 1.67 -15.67
N GLY A 39 4.30 1.36 -16.30
CA GLY A 39 3.01 1.25 -15.62
C GLY A 39 2.59 2.54 -14.93
N LYS A 40 2.27 2.46 -13.64
CA LYS A 40 1.82 3.62 -12.83
C LYS A 40 2.92 4.66 -12.53
N ASN A 41 4.18 4.33 -12.82
CA ASN A 41 5.33 5.12 -12.41
C ASN A 41 5.71 6.14 -13.48
N ASP A 42 4.88 7.18 -13.67
CA ASP A 42 5.17 8.30 -14.57
C ASP A 42 5.93 9.45 -13.86
N PHE A 43 6.26 10.50 -14.61
CA PHE A 43 6.96 11.68 -14.06
C PHE A 43 6.13 12.41 -12.98
N VAL A 44 4.80 12.46 -13.13
CA VAL A 44 3.89 13.14 -12.19
C VAL A 44 3.89 12.38 -10.87
N ARG A 45 3.69 11.06 -10.92
CA ARG A 45 3.74 10.18 -9.75
C ARG A 45 5.07 10.29 -9.01
N LYS A 46 6.19 10.15 -9.73
CA LYS A 46 7.52 10.09 -9.10
C LYS A 46 8.02 11.41 -8.57
N TYR A 47 7.99 12.45 -9.40
CA TYR A 47 8.67 13.71 -9.10
C TYR A 47 7.74 14.75 -8.48
N TRP A 48 6.42 14.57 -8.56
CA TRP A 48 5.47 15.49 -7.98
C TRP A 48 4.66 14.87 -6.84
N GLU A 49 3.82 13.86 -7.11
CA GLU A 49 2.89 13.32 -6.11
C GLU A 49 3.62 12.68 -4.93
N ASN A 50 4.58 11.79 -5.22
CA ASN A 50 5.38 11.14 -4.18
C ASN A 50 6.17 12.15 -3.35
N ILE A 51 6.77 13.15 -4.00
CA ILE A 51 7.53 14.19 -3.29
C ILE A 51 6.60 15.02 -2.42
N ALA A 52 5.48 15.51 -2.96
CA ALA A 52 4.51 16.30 -2.21
C ALA A 52 3.98 15.54 -0.98
N LEU A 53 3.66 14.25 -1.14
CA LEU A 53 3.18 13.41 -0.04
C LEU A 53 4.27 13.18 1.02
N LYS A 54 5.51 12.87 0.61
CA LYS A 54 6.65 12.71 1.54
C LYS A 54 6.90 13.98 2.36
N LEU A 55 6.90 15.15 1.71
CA LEU A 55 7.11 16.43 2.37
C LEU A 55 5.97 16.76 3.35
N THR A 56 4.73 16.43 2.98
CA THR A 56 3.55 16.65 3.83
C THR A 56 3.59 15.79 5.09
N LEU A 57 4.01 14.53 4.96
CA LEU A 57 4.04 13.58 6.09
C LEU A 57 5.24 13.76 7.01
N ARG A 58 6.35 14.34 6.51
CA ARG A 58 7.63 14.41 7.22
C ARG A 58 7.49 14.92 8.65
N ASP A 59 6.96 16.13 8.83
CA ASP A 59 6.91 16.77 10.15
C ASP A 59 6.10 15.96 11.15
N SER A 60 5.03 15.29 10.68
CA SER A 60 4.18 14.46 11.53
C SER A 60 4.92 13.20 11.99
N ILE A 61 5.68 12.57 11.10
CA ILE A 61 6.45 11.37 11.42
C ILE A 61 7.64 11.71 12.32
N GLU A 62 8.37 12.80 12.05
CA GLU A 62 9.46 13.28 12.91
C GLU A 62 8.94 13.56 14.33
N LYS A 63 7.78 14.21 14.47
CA LYS A 63 7.13 14.43 15.78
C LYS A 63 6.67 13.14 16.48
N LEU A 64 6.32 12.10 15.73
CA LEU A 64 6.00 10.79 16.32
C LEU A 64 7.27 10.10 16.82
N LEU A 65 8.36 10.19 16.07
CA LEU A 65 9.66 9.60 16.41
C LEU A 65 10.32 10.24 17.63
N THR A 66 9.98 11.49 17.99
CA THR A 66 10.44 12.07 19.27
C THR A 66 9.79 11.42 20.50
N LYS A 67 8.72 10.65 20.32
CA LYS A 67 7.93 10.05 21.40
C LYS A 67 7.95 8.51 21.38
N ARG A 68 8.30 7.90 20.25
CA ARG A 68 8.21 6.47 20.01
C ARG A 68 9.36 6.04 19.11
N ASP A 69 10.05 4.97 19.49
CA ASP A 69 11.15 4.43 18.67
C ASP A 69 10.66 3.69 17.41
N ASN A 70 9.39 3.25 17.43
CA ASN A 70 8.75 2.49 16.36
C ASN A 70 7.33 3.00 16.08
N ILE A 71 6.93 2.98 14.81
CA ILE A 71 5.61 3.40 14.33
C ILE A 71 4.86 2.20 13.78
N ARG A 72 3.54 2.14 14.04
CA ARG A 72 2.65 1.16 13.41
C ARG A 72 1.73 1.88 12.45
N VAL A 73 1.67 1.40 11.22
CA VAL A 73 0.90 2.00 10.14
C VAL A 73 -0.08 0.97 9.60
N VAL A 74 -1.33 1.40 9.46
CA VAL A 74 -2.36 0.68 8.72
C VAL A 74 -2.69 1.52 7.50
N ASP A 75 -2.52 0.94 6.32
CA ASP A 75 -2.77 1.59 5.03
C ASP A 75 -4.05 1.00 4.42
N LEU A 76 -5.06 1.84 4.24
CA LEU A 76 -6.41 1.45 3.81
C LEU A 76 -6.58 1.78 2.33
N GLY A 77 -6.75 0.77 1.49
CA GLY A 77 -6.58 0.90 0.05
C GLY A 77 -5.11 0.91 -0.34
N CYS A 78 -4.32 0.02 0.27
CA CYS A 78 -2.86 0.02 0.14
C CYS A 78 -2.34 -0.34 -1.26
N GLY A 79 -3.21 -0.87 -2.12
CA GLY A 79 -2.83 -1.46 -3.39
C GLY A 79 -1.73 -2.51 -3.23
N SER A 80 -0.66 -2.39 -4.01
CA SER A 80 0.50 -3.28 -3.96
C SER A 80 1.57 -2.89 -2.92
N GLY A 81 1.25 -1.97 -2.00
CA GLY A 81 2.05 -1.68 -0.81
C GLY A 81 3.09 -0.57 -0.92
N GLU A 82 3.07 0.25 -1.97
CA GLU A 82 4.02 1.36 -2.15
C GLU A 82 4.01 2.39 -1.00
N GLY A 83 2.94 2.43 -0.19
CA GLY A 83 2.88 3.25 1.01
C GLY A 83 4.06 2.95 1.96
N PHE A 84 4.49 1.68 2.05
CA PHE A 84 5.65 1.30 2.84
C PHE A 84 6.94 1.94 2.32
N GLU A 85 7.19 1.88 1.01
CA GLU A 85 8.35 2.49 0.39
C GLU A 85 8.31 4.01 0.53
N LEU A 86 7.14 4.62 0.34
CA LEU A 86 6.95 6.05 0.50
C LEU A 86 7.34 6.51 1.90
N LEU A 87 6.90 5.81 2.95
CA LEU A 87 7.16 6.15 4.35
C LEU A 87 8.62 5.91 4.76
N THR A 88 9.24 4.84 4.27
CA THR A 88 10.66 4.50 4.56
C THR A 88 11.65 5.35 3.75
N HIS A 89 11.19 6.08 2.73
CA HIS A 89 12.01 6.94 1.89
C HIS A 89 11.62 8.42 1.96
N ILE A 90 11.10 8.88 3.10
CA ILE A 90 10.91 10.31 3.37
C ILE A 90 12.28 10.92 3.75
N PRO A 91 12.79 11.91 2.99
CA PRO A 91 14.07 12.53 3.29
C PRO A 91 14.01 13.31 4.60
N ALA A 92 15.05 13.22 5.42
CA ALA A 92 15.14 13.96 6.69
C ALA A 92 15.15 15.48 6.49
N SER A 93 14.51 16.22 7.41
CA SER A 93 14.48 17.70 7.37
C SER A 93 15.88 18.31 7.53
N GLN A 94 16.72 17.70 8.35
CA GLN A 94 18.11 18.09 8.55
C GLN A 94 19.01 16.98 8.01
N SER A 95 19.81 17.31 7.00
CA SER A 95 20.96 16.50 6.63
C SER A 95 21.90 16.47 7.83
N PHE A 96 21.86 15.40 8.63
CA PHE A 96 22.77 15.24 9.75
C PHE A 96 24.21 15.44 9.24
N SER A 97 24.89 16.45 9.75
CA SER A 97 26.31 16.74 9.49
C SER A 97 27.26 15.59 9.88
N SER A 98 26.71 14.48 10.37
CA SER A 98 27.38 13.26 10.81
C SER A 98 27.15 12.03 9.92
N GLY A 99 26.52 12.19 8.75
CA GLY A 99 26.62 11.22 7.64
C GLY A 99 25.97 9.85 7.83
N LYS A 100 24.87 9.73 8.61
CA LYS A 100 24.32 8.40 8.94
C LYS A 100 22.87 8.10 8.57
N GLN A 101 22.03 9.06 8.17
CA GLN A 101 20.65 8.74 7.78
C GLN A 101 20.11 9.65 6.68
N CYS A 102 19.84 9.08 5.50
CA CYS A 102 19.23 9.79 4.37
C CYS A 102 17.71 9.96 4.52
N PHE A 103 17.07 9.07 5.29
CA PHE A 103 15.61 9.01 5.46
C PHE A 103 15.22 9.02 6.93
N ILE A 104 14.05 9.56 7.27
CA ILE A 104 13.60 9.69 8.67
C ILE A 104 13.30 8.35 9.35
N LEU A 105 12.96 7.32 8.59
CA LEU A 105 12.61 5.98 9.07
C LEU A 105 13.52 4.96 8.42
N SER A 106 14.09 4.05 9.21
CA SER A 106 14.58 2.78 8.66
C SER A 106 13.42 1.79 8.50
N PRO A 107 13.53 0.79 7.60
CA PRO A 107 12.54 -0.26 7.46
C PRO A 107 12.20 -0.95 8.79
N ASP A 108 13.15 -1.14 9.72
CA ASP A 108 12.91 -1.80 11.01
C ASP A 108 12.10 -0.96 12.00
N GLN A 109 12.02 0.36 11.81
CA GLN A 109 11.30 1.28 12.71
C GLN A 109 9.79 1.38 12.41
N ILE A 110 9.30 0.64 11.43
CA ILE A 110 7.91 0.65 11.01
C ILE A 110 7.33 -0.76 11.06
N SER A 111 6.11 -0.93 11.54
CA SER A 111 5.29 -2.12 11.28
C SER A 111 4.14 -1.72 10.39
N TYR A 112 4.05 -2.30 9.20
CA TYR A 112 3.11 -1.89 8.16
C TYR A 112 2.08 -2.99 7.89
N THR A 113 0.80 -2.63 7.91
CA THR A 113 -0.31 -3.49 7.50
C THR A 113 -1.07 -2.81 6.38
N GLY A 114 -0.99 -3.35 5.17
CA GLY A 114 -1.79 -2.91 4.04
C GLY A 114 -3.10 -3.69 3.96
N VAL A 115 -4.21 -2.98 3.77
CA VAL A 115 -5.53 -3.57 3.55
C VAL A 115 -6.06 -3.10 2.20
N ASP A 116 -6.47 -4.04 1.35
CA ASP A 116 -7.08 -3.72 0.06
C ASP A 116 -8.22 -4.68 -0.27
N ILE A 117 -9.18 -4.24 -1.08
CA ILE A 117 -10.28 -5.08 -1.55
C ILE A 117 -9.83 -6.00 -2.69
N SER A 118 -8.85 -5.58 -3.49
CA SER A 118 -8.30 -6.33 -4.62
C SER A 118 -7.36 -7.43 -4.13
N GLY A 119 -7.76 -8.67 -4.40
CA GLY A 119 -6.97 -9.84 -4.01
C GLY A 119 -5.65 -9.94 -4.77
N SER A 120 -5.59 -9.50 -6.02
CA SER A 120 -4.33 -9.53 -6.78
C SER A 120 -3.36 -8.44 -6.32
N MET A 121 -3.86 -7.27 -5.90
CA MET A 121 -3.03 -6.19 -5.34
C MET A 121 -2.42 -6.63 -4.02
N VAL A 122 -3.21 -7.28 -3.15
CA VAL A 122 -2.72 -7.91 -1.91
C VAL A 122 -1.65 -8.96 -2.21
N GLN A 123 -1.87 -9.84 -3.19
CA GLN A 123 -0.87 -10.83 -3.60
C GLN A 123 0.41 -10.19 -4.14
N GLN A 124 0.28 -9.15 -4.97
CA GLN A 124 1.40 -8.41 -5.50
C GLN A 124 2.19 -7.71 -4.38
N GLY A 125 1.51 -7.13 -3.38
CA GLY A 125 2.15 -6.56 -2.20
C GLY A 125 2.92 -7.59 -1.38
N ARG A 126 2.34 -8.77 -1.13
CA ARG A 126 3.03 -9.88 -0.47
C ARG A 126 4.30 -10.30 -1.21
N LYS A 127 4.24 -10.34 -2.54
CA LYS A 127 5.41 -10.66 -3.38
C LYS A 127 6.46 -9.54 -3.35
N ASN A 128 6.03 -8.28 -3.47
CA ASN A 128 6.92 -7.12 -3.44
C ASN A 128 7.74 -7.06 -2.14
N TYR A 129 7.13 -7.42 -1.00
CA TYR A 129 7.75 -7.31 0.32
C TYR A 129 7.93 -8.65 1.03
N GLU A 130 8.09 -9.75 0.28
CA GLU A 130 8.17 -11.11 0.83
C GLU A 130 9.30 -11.29 1.86
N ASN A 131 10.35 -10.49 1.73
CA ASN A 131 11.54 -10.51 2.60
C ASN A 131 11.46 -9.52 3.77
N GLN A 132 10.31 -8.84 3.98
CA GLN A 132 10.11 -7.85 5.04
C GLN A 132 9.17 -8.42 6.13
N TYR A 133 9.74 -8.88 7.26
CA TYR A 133 9.01 -9.57 8.33
C TYR A 133 7.95 -8.70 9.05
N ASN A 134 8.12 -7.38 8.97
CA ASN A 134 7.31 -6.36 9.60
C ASN A 134 6.27 -5.72 8.66
N VAL A 135 6.12 -6.26 7.44
CA VAL A 135 5.14 -5.84 6.44
C VAL A 135 4.14 -6.96 6.21
N ARG A 136 2.84 -6.65 6.28
CA ARG A 136 1.76 -7.61 6.07
C ARG A 136 0.66 -7.02 5.19
N PHE A 137 -0.05 -7.90 4.49
CA PHE A 137 -1.15 -7.52 3.61
C PHE A 137 -2.37 -8.39 3.84
N GLU A 138 -3.53 -7.76 3.96
CA GLU A 138 -4.82 -8.39 4.22
C GLU A 138 -5.82 -7.97 3.15
N GLN A 139 -6.56 -8.94 2.59
CA GLN A 139 -7.67 -8.64 1.71
C GLN A 139 -8.93 -8.45 2.54
N ALA A 140 -9.58 -7.30 2.44
CA ALA A 140 -10.84 -7.05 3.12
C ALA A 140 -11.68 -5.97 2.42
N ASP A 141 -13.00 -6.12 2.49
CA ASP A 141 -13.91 -5.03 2.18
C ASP A 141 -14.05 -4.12 3.40
N LEU A 142 -13.59 -2.89 3.29
CA LEU A 142 -13.64 -1.91 4.38
C LEU A 142 -15.08 -1.50 4.73
N ASN A 143 -16.06 -1.73 3.84
CA ASN A 143 -17.48 -1.49 4.13
C ASN A 143 -18.06 -2.52 5.11
N GLU A 144 -17.49 -3.72 5.19
CA GLU A 144 -17.91 -4.78 6.12
C GLU A 144 -17.23 -4.65 7.50
N GLY A 145 -16.34 -3.67 7.63
CA GLY A 145 -15.48 -3.50 8.79
C GLY A 145 -14.32 -4.51 8.80
N HIS A 146 -13.19 -4.10 9.36
CA HIS A 146 -11.98 -4.91 9.37
C HIS A 146 -11.34 -4.93 10.76
N ARG A 147 -11.17 -6.14 11.33
CA ARG A 147 -10.51 -6.33 12.63
C ARG A 147 -9.02 -6.51 12.43
N LEU A 148 -8.25 -5.50 12.80
CA LEU A 148 -6.79 -5.55 12.76
C LEU A 148 -6.26 -6.52 13.84
N GLY A 149 -5.39 -7.45 13.44
CA GLY A 149 -4.60 -8.27 14.38
C GLY A 149 -4.97 -9.75 14.52
N ALA A 150 -5.68 -10.36 13.56
CA ALA A 150 -6.08 -11.77 13.66
C ALA A 150 -5.05 -12.80 13.12
N ALA A 151 -3.87 -12.38 12.65
CA ALA A 151 -2.80 -13.30 12.25
C ALA A 151 -1.75 -13.46 13.37
N GLY A 152 -2.00 -14.39 14.32
CA GLY A 152 -0.98 -14.84 15.28
C GLY A 152 -1.42 -15.40 16.64
N ALA A 153 -2.71 -15.55 16.95
CA ALA A 153 -3.15 -16.16 18.22
C ALA A 153 -3.70 -17.58 18.01
N VAL A 154 -2.81 -18.51 17.68
CA VAL A 154 -3.11 -19.96 17.79
C VAL A 154 -2.38 -20.51 19.01
N GLY A 155 -3.13 -20.74 20.08
CA GLY A 155 -2.93 -21.83 21.04
C GLY A 155 -1.72 -21.78 21.99
N SER A 156 -1.93 -21.24 23.20
CA SER A 156 -1.95 -22.11 24.40
C SER A 156 -2.62 -21.36 25.56
N ARG A 157 -3.87 -21.74 25.87
CA ARG A 157 -4.37 -21.60 27.23
C ARG A 157 -3.83 -22.80 28.00
N ALA A 158 -2.70 -22.62 28.67
CA ALA A 158 -2.36 -23.49 29.79
C ALA A 158 -3.22 -23.07 30.98
N SER A 159 -4.02 -24.03 31.45
CA SER A 159 -4.82 -23.98 32.66
C SER A 159 -4.00 -23.50 33.85
N ARG A 160 -4.58 -22.58 34.63
CA ARG A 160 -4.26 -22.45 36.06
C ARG A 160 -5.04 -23.51 36.83
#